data_AF-K1XQM9-F1
#
_entry.id   AF-K1XQM9-F1
#
_cell.length_a   1.000
_cell.length_b   1.000
_cell.length_c   1.000
_cell.angle_alpha   90.00
_cell.angle_beta   90.00
_cell.angle_gamma   90.00
#
_symmetry.space_group_name_H-M   'P 1'
#
loop_
_entity.id
_entity.type
_entity.pdbx_description
1 polymer ?
#
loop_
_entity_poly.entity_id
_entity_poly.type
_entity_poly.pdbx_seq_one_letter_code
_entity_poly.pdbx_strand_id
1 'polypeptide(L)'
;MSTQPAEIGIERTVVIVKPDGVIRGLTGEIIKRIEQRGLKIIALKMVQATTEHIDNHYPKDEAWVKRLGEKAQSGFDSLGLNMKEYLGTDDHKEVGQQVRQGLLDYLTMAPVVAMIVEGVHAIDSIRKIIGSS
;
A
#
# COMPACT_ATOMS: atom_id res chain seq x y z
N MET A 1 -31.83 24.23 -4.56
CA MET A 1 -30.70 23.78 -3.73
C MET A 1 -29.43 24.24 -4.42
N SER A 2 -28.75 25.22 -3.84
CA SER A 2 -27.50 25.77 -4.35
C SER A 2 -26.38 24.78 -4.04
N THR A 3 -25.90 24.04 -5.02
CA THR A 3 -24.68 23.23 -4.86
C THR A 3 -23.51 24.19 -4.72
N GLN A 4 -22.93 24.31 -3.52
CA GLN A 4 -21.60 24.89 -3.37
C GLN A 4 -20.63 24.09 -4.26
N PRO A 5 -19.79 24.75 -5.08
CA PRO A 5 -18.74 24.02 -5.79
C PRO A 5 -17.87 23.31 -4.76
N ALA A 6 -17.55 22.03 -5.02
CA ALA A 6 -16.62 21.29 -4.18
C ALA A 6 -15.32 22.08 -4.07
N GLU A 7 -14.85 22.30 -2.84
CA GLU A 7 -13.59 23.00 -2.60
C GLU A 7 -12.46 22.19 -3.23
N ILE A 8 -11.78 22.77 -4.24
CA ILE A 8 -10.68 22.11 -4.94
C ILE A 8 -9.44 22.21 -4.04
N GLY A 9 -9.33 21.28 -3.09
CA GLY A 9 -8.20 21.18 -2.19
C GLY A 9 -6.95 20.62 -2.86
N ILE A 10 -5.81 21.24 -2.60
CA ILE A 10 -4.50 20.62 -2.86
C ILE A 10 -4.25 19.60 -1.75
N GLU A 11 -4.10 18.33 -2.16
CA GLU A 11 -3.86 17.22 -1.26
C GLU A 11 -2.42 16.73 -1.39
N ARG A 12 -1.96 16.03 -0.36
CA ARG A 12 -0.70 15.28 -0.37
C ARG A 12 -0.97 13.83 -0.03
N THR A 13 -0.31 12.92 -0.74
CA THR A 13 -0.37 11.50 -0.47
C THR A 13 1.03 10.87 -0.49
N VAL A 14 1.19 9.82 0.32
CA VAL A 14 2.40 9.02 0.36
C VAL A 14 2.29 7.93 -0.71
N VAL A 15 3.32 7.78 -1.53
CA VAL A 15 3.49 6.65 -2.45
C VAL A 15 4.79 5.94 -2.10
N ILE A 16 4.75 4.61 -2.04
CA ILE A 16 5.91 3.78 -1.77
C ILE A 16 6.07 2.78 -2.92
N VAL A 17 7.17 2.90 -3.66
CA VAL A 17 7.62 1.83 -4.55
C VAL A 17 8.23 0.75 -3.66
N LYS A 18 7.54 -0.38 -3.59
CA LYS A 18 7.94 -1.54 -2.77
C LYS A 18 9.20 -2.21 -3.33
N PRO A 19 9.87 -3.09 -2.56
CA PRO A 19 11.20 -3.56 -2.93
C PRO A 19 11.28 -4.29 -4.28
N ASP A 20 10.27 -5.07 -4.63
CA ASP A 20 10.15 -5.69 -5.95
C ASP A 20 10.13 -4.66 -7.09
N GLY A 21 9.39 -3.56 -6.93
CA GLY A 21 9.35 -2.47 -7.90
C GLY A 21 10.68 -1.76 -8.04
N VAL A 22 11.41 -1.58 -6.93
CA VAL A 22 12.76 -0.99 -6.93
C VAL A 22 13.76 -1.93 -7.60
N ILE A 23 13.79 -3.20 -7.21
CA ILE A 23 14.71 -4.22 -7.75
C ILE A 23 14.50 -4.41 -9.26
N ARG A 24 13.26 -4.35 -9.72
CA ARG A 24 12.92 -4.45 -11.16
C ARG A 24 13.19 -3.18 -11.96
N GLY A 25 13.71 -2.12 -11.33
CA GLY A 25 14.00 -0.84 -12.00
C GLY A 25 12.75 -0.06 -12.43
N LEU A 26 11.60 -0.28 -11.79
CA LEU A 26 10.32 0.31 -12.19
C LEU A 26 10.08 1.72 -11.62
N THR A 27 10.95 2.21 -10.74
CA THR A 27 10.81 3.53 -10.09
C THR A 27 10.64 4.66 -11.10
N GLY A 28 11.44 4.70 -12.17
CA GLY A 28 11.35 5.75 -13.18
C GLY A 28 10.04 5.73 -13.98
N GLU A 29 9.55 4.53 -14.31
CA GLU A 29 8.26 4.36 -15.01
C GLU A 29 7.07 4.78 -14.12
N ILE A 30 7.14 4.48 -12.81
CA ILE A 30 6.11 4.93 -11.86
C ILE A 30 6.11 6.46 -11.72
N ILE A 31 7.28 7.08 -11.57
CA ILE A 31 7.42 8.54 -11.50
C ILE A 31 6.83 9.19 -12.75
N LYS A 32 7.19 8.69 -13.93
CA LYS A 32 6.69 9.19 -15.21
C LYS A 32 5.15 9.17 -15.27
N ARG A 33 4.50 8.11 -14.80
CA ARG A 33 3.02 8.02 -14.78
C ARG A 33 2.38 9.04 -13.84
N ILE A 34 3.02 9.34 -12.72
CA ILE A 34 2.55 10.35 -11.76
C ILE A 34 2.69 11.75 -12.38
N GLU A 35 3.85 12.08 -12.93
CA GLU A 35 4.13 13.39 -13.53
C GLU A 35 3.25 13.66 -14.77
N GLN A 36 3.02 12.65 -15.62
CA GLN A 36 2.14 12.76 -16.79
C GLN A 36 0.67 13.07 -16.43
N ARG A 37 0.28 12.86 -15.17
CA ARG A 37 -1.05 13.20 -14.66
C ARG A 37 -1.12 14.61 -14.05
N GLY A 38 -0.04 15.39 -14.17
CA GLY A 38 0.04 16.75 -13.63
C GLY A 38 0.23 16.80 -12.11
N LEU A 39 0.54 15.67 -11.47
CA LEU A 39 0.84 15.60 -10.05
C LEU A 39 2.32 15.93 -9.82
N LYS A 40 2.64 16.58 -8.69
CA LYS A 40 3.99 17.02 -8.34
C LYS A 40 4.58 16.11 -7.26
N ILE A 41 5.77 15.58 -7.50
CA ILE A 41 6.54 14.93 -6.44
C ILE A 41 7.28 16.02 -5.66
N ILE A 42 6.91 16.23 -4.40
CA ILE A 42 7.47 17.29 -3.54
C ILE A 42 8.53 16.78 -2.56
N ALA A 43 8.60 15.46 -2.36
CA ALA A 43 9.68 14.81 -1.62
C ALA A 43 9.91 13.40 -2.18
N LEU A 44 11.16 12.94 -2.23
CA LEU A 44 11.52 11.60 -2.68
C LEU A 44 12.79 11.13 -1.95
N LYS A 45 12.77 9.89 -1.45
CA LYS A 45 13.93 9.28 -0.80
C LYS A 45 13.94 7.76 -1.01
N MET A 46 15.10 7.22 -1.38
CA MET A 46 15.36 5.78 -1.27
C MET A 46 15.72 5.46 0.19
N VAL A 47 15.05 4.48 0.78
CA VAL A 47 15.17 4.16 2.19
C VAL A 47 15.33 2.65 2.34
N GLN A 48 16.35 2.22 3.09
CA GLN A 48 16.34 0.88 3.69
C GLN A 48 15.45 0.96 4.93
N ALA A 49 14.22 0.47 4.83
CA ALA A 49 13.27 0.55 5.94
C ALA A 49 13.69 -0.38 7.09
N THR A 50 13.63 0.12 8.32
CA THR A 50 13.77 -0.71 9.52
C THR A 50 12.42 -1.32 9.87
N THR A 51 12.42 -2.38 10.68
CA THR A 51 11.20 -2.97 11.22
C THR A 51 10.35 -1.92 11.94
N GLU A 52 10.97 -1.01 12.70
CA GLU A 52 10.27 0.07 13.40
C GLU A 52 9.58 1.05 12.44
N HIS A 53 10.21 1.41 11.31
CA HIS A 53 9.56 2.26 10.31
C HIS A 53 8.29 1.63 9.77
N ILE A 54 8.31 0.33 9.46
CA ILE A 54 7.16 -0.38 8.88
C ILE A 54 6.09 -0.67 9.92
N ASP A 55 6.50 -1.04 11.15
CA ASP A 55 5.60 -1.27 12.28
C ASP A 55 4.77 -0.02 12.60
N ASN A 56 5.40 1.17 12.54
CA ASN A 56 4.74 2.44 12.76
C ASN A 56 3.96 2.95 11.53
N HIS A 57 4.22 2.42 10.33
CA HIS A 57 3.51 2.81 9.11
C HIS A 57 2.13 2.16 9.00
N TYR A 58 2.00 0.89 9.38
CA TYR A 58 0.73 0.17 9.34
C TYR A 58 -0.03 0.22 10.67
N PRO A 59 -1.37 0.16 10.66
CA PRO A 59 -2.14 -0.03 11.88
C PRO A 59 -1.77 -1.33 12.60
N LYS A 60 -2.03 -1.36 13.91
CA LYS A 60 -1.74 -2.50 14.80
C LYS A 60 -2.90 -2.89 15.70
N ASP A 61 -4.06 -2.27 15.52
CA ASP A 61 -5.27 -2.63 16.25
C ASP A 61 -5.81 -3.98 15.79
N GLU A 62 -6.46 -4.69 16.72
CA GLU A 62 -6.98 -6.04 16.45
C GLU A 62 -7.99 -6.08 15.30
N ALA A 63 -8.77 -5.00 15.12
CA ALA A 63 -9.76 -4.93 14.06
C ALA A 63 -9.09 -4.87 12.68
N TRP A 64 -8.00 -4.11 12.52
CA TRP A 64 -7.23 -4.11 11.28
C TRP A 64 -6.56 -5.44 10.99
N VAL A 65 -5.96 -6.07 12.01
CA VAL A 65 -5.34 -7.40 11.87
C VAL A 65 -6.37 -8.43 11.42
N LYS A 66 -7.55 -8.47 12.04
CA LYS A 66 -8.62 -9.39 11.63
C LYS A 66 -9.06 -9.18 10.17
N ARG A 67 -9.16 -7.91 9.72
CA ARG A 67 -9.48 -7.59 8.31
C ARG A 67 -8.44 -8.11 7.32
N LEU A 68 -7.16 -8.18 7.71
CA LEU A 68 -6.14 -8.80 6.85
C LEU A 68 -6.42 -10.29 6.65
N GLY A 69 -6.78 -11.01 7.72
CA GLY A 69 -7.17 -12.41 7.64
C GLY A 69 -8.40 -12.64 6.76
N GLU A 70 -9.44 -11.82 6.92
CA GLU A 70 -10.65 -11.88 6.08
C GLU A 70 -10.34 -11.62 4.60
N LYS A 71 -9.45 -10.67 4.30
CA LYS A 71 -9.00 -10.40 2.93
C LYS A 71 -8.18 -11.56 2.37
N ALA A 72 -7.32 -12.18 3.19
CA ALA A 72 -6.57 -13.36 2.80
C ALA A 72 -7.52 -14.52 2.44
N GLN A 73 -8.52 -14.80 3.29
CA GLN A 73 -9.56 -15.80 3.03
C GLN A 73 -10.25 -15.56 1.67
N SER A 74 -10.67 -14.31 1.41
CA SER A 74 -11.30 -13.95 0.13
C SER A 74 -10.39 -14.22 -1.08
N GLY A 75 -9.07 -14.04 -0.90
CA GLY A 75 -8.05 -14.38 -1.90
C GLY A 75 -7.97 -15.90 -2.14
N PHE A 76 -7.90 -16.70 -1.08
CA PHE A 76 -7.92 -18.17 -1.17
C PHE A 76 -9.21 -18.68 -1.85
N ASP A 77 -10.37 -18.14 -1.46
CA ASP A 77 -11.66 -18.50 -2.05
C ASP A 77 -11.70 -18.21 -3.56
N SER A 78 -11.17 -17.06 -3.98
CA SER A 78 -11.12 -16.68 -5.40
C SER A 78 -10.25 -17.60 -6.26
N LEU A 79 -9.28 -18.30 -5.62
CA LEU A 79 -8.38 -19.25 -6.26
C LEU A 79 -8.87 -20.71 -6.11
N GLY A 80 -9.97 -20.93 -5.40
CA GLY A 80 -10.46 -22.27 -5.08
C GLY A 80 -9.53 -23.07 -4.16
N LEU A 81 -8.76 -22.38 -3.31
CA LEU A 81 -7.77 -22.97 -2.40
C LEU A 81 -8.28 -22.98 -0.95
N ASN A 82 -7.83 -23.95 -0.16
CA ASN A 82 -8.20 -24.04 1.26
C ASN A 82 -7.15 -23.34 2.15
N MET A 83 -7.52 -22.23 2.80
CA MET A 83 -6.60 -21.45 3.63
C MET A 83 -5.93 -22.27 4.75
N LYS A 84 -6.67 -23.17 5.41
CA LYS A 84 -6.15 -23.99 6.51
C LYS A 84 -5.09 -24.99 6.04
N GLU A 85 -5.26 -25.55 4.85
CA GLU A 85 -4.27 -26.47 4.26
C GLU A 85 -2.95 -25.75 3.94
N TYR A 86 -3.00 -24.49 3.50
CA TYR A 86 -1.81 -23.72 3.12
C TYR A 86 -1.14 -23.00 4.30
N LEU A 87 -1.93 -22.47 5.24
CA LEU A 87 -1.44 -21.64 6.35
C LEU A 87 -1.43 -22.37 7.70
N GLY A 88 -1.98 -23.58 7.77
CA GLY A 88 -2.11 -24.37 9.00
C GLY A 88 -3.26 -23.91 9.91
N THR A 89 -3.93 -22.80 9.59
CA THR A 89 -5.00 -22.19 10.41
C THR A 89 -6.04 -21.52 9.51
N ASP A 90 -7.29 -21.53 9.97
CA ASP A 90 -8.42 -20.78 9.42
C ASP A 90 -8.86 -19.62 10.34
N ASP A 91 -8.16 -19.39 11.45
CA ASP A 91 -8.44 -18.26 12.35
C ASP A 91 -7.98 -16.93 11.72
N HIS A 92 -8.92 -16.02 11.47
CA HIS A 92 -8.61 -14.75 10.81
C HIS A 92 -7.66 -13.84 11.61
N LYS A 93 -7.61 -13.95 12.94
CA LYS A 93 -6.69 -13.15 13.74
C LYS A 93 -5.27 -13.67 13.58
N GLU A 94 -5.08 -14.98 13.66
CA GLU A 94 -3.79 -15.64 13.45
C GLU A 94 -3.28 -15.43 12.01
N VAL A 95 -4.12 -15.64 11.00
CA VAL A 95 -3.77 -15.35 9.60
C VAL A 95 -3.44 -13.87 9.42
N GLY A 96 -4.21 -12.97 10.02
CA GLY A 96 -3.94 -11.54 9.99
C GLY A 96 -2.56 -11.18 10.55
N GLN A 97 -2.13 -11.84 11.64
CA GLN A 97 -0.80 -11.67 12.22
C GLN A 97 0.29 -12.20 11.29
N GLN A 98 0.08 -13.36 10.65
CA GLN A 98 1.01 -13.91 9.66
C GLN A 98 1.16 -12.97 8.45
N VAL A 99 0.05 -12.45 7.90
CA VAL A 99 0.05 -11.48 6.79
C VAL A 99 0.80 -10.21 7.20
N ARG A 100 0.55 -9.69 8.40
CA ARG A 100 1.27 -8.52 8.93
C ARG A 100 2.77 -8.77 9.02
N GLN A 101 3.18 -9.92 9.57
CA GLN A 101 4.60 -10.27 9.66
C GLN A 101 5.24 -10.35 8.26
N GLY A 102 4.56 -10.99 7.31
CA GLY A 102 4.99 -11.03 5.92
C GLY A 102 5.14 -9.65 5.28
N LEU A 103 4.27 -8.68 5.62
CA LEU A 103 4.42 -7.28 5.17
C LEU A 103 5.65 -6.59 5.75
N LEU A 104 5.97 -6.84 7.03
CA LEU A 104 7.16 -6.30 7.68
C LEU A 104 8.43 -6.87 7.03
N ASP A 105 8.49 -8.19 6.87
CA ASP A 105 9.63 -8.87 6.27
C ASP A 105 9.84 -8.40 4.82
N TYR A 106 8.75 -8.37 4.04
CA TYR A 106 8.77 -7.95 2.65
C TYR A 106 9.26 -6.51 2.46
N LEU A 107 8.83 -5.55 3.28
CA LEU A 107 9.23 -4.15 3.13
C LEU A 107 10.60 -3.83 3.72
N THR A 108 11.16 -4.71 4.55
CA THR A 108 12.48 -4.53 5.16
C THR A 108 13.59 -5.31 4.45
N MET A 109 13.25 -6.27 3.57
CA MET A 109 14.25 -7.11 2.91
C MET A 109 15.15 -6.39 1.89
N ALA A 110 14.69 -5.26 1.34
CA ALA A 110 15.43 -4.48 0.33
C ALA A 110 14.92 -3.03 0.29
N PRO A 111 15.64 -2.10 -0.38
CA PRO A 111 15.28 -0.69 -0.38
C PRO A 111 13.89 -0.43 -0.98
N VAL A 112 13.19 0.53 -0.40
CA VAL A 112 11.97 1.14 -0.95
C VAL A 112 12.27 2.54 -1.46
N VAL A 113 11.44 3.06 -2.37
CA VAL A 113 11.43 4.49 -2.70
C VAL A 113 10.14 5.09 -2.18
N ALA A 114 10.24 5.94 -1.17
CA ALA A 114 9.12 6.69 -0.62
C ALA A 114 9.06 8.08 -1.24
N MET A 115 7.87 8.53 -1.61
CA MET A 115 7.64 9.85 -2.19
C MET A 115 6.36 10.49 -1.64
N ILE A 116 6.37 11.82 -1.57
CA ILE A 116 5.19 12.64 -1.30
C ILE A 116 4.73 13.26 -2.61
N VAL A 117 3.50 12.95 -3.00
CA VAL A 117 2.87 13.46 -4.22
C VAL A 117 1.82 14.48 -3.83
N GLU A 118 1.87 15.66 -4.45
CA GLU A 118 0.97 16.79 -4.25
C GLU A 118 0.18 17.10 -5.51
N GLY A 119 -1.09 17.48 -5.36
CA GLY A 119 -1.94 17.92 -6.46
C GLY A 119 -3.42 17.99 -6.11
N VAL A 120 -4.23 18.39 -7.08
CA VAL A 120 -5.70 18.39 -6.96
C VAL A 120 -6.20 16.95 -6.88
N HIS A 121 -6.94 16.61 -5.82
CA HIS A 121 -7.42 15.24 -5.56
C HIS A 121 -6.30 14.19 -5.68
N ALA A 122 -5.13 14.47 -5.12
CA ALA A 122 -3.95 13.62 -5.25
C ALA A 122 -4.19 12.20 -4.74
N ILE A 123 -4.96 12.03 -3.65
CA ILE A 123 -5.23 10.72 -3.06
C ILE A 123 -6.00 9.83 -4.06
N ASP A 124 -7.11 10.34 -4.59
CA ASP A 124 -7.96 9.61 -5.54
C ASP A 124 -7.26 9.41 -6.89
N SER A 125 -6.53 10.42 -7.36
CA SER A 125 -5.78 10.35 -8.62
C SER A 125 -4.72 9.25 -8.57
N ILE A 126 -3.95 9.19 -7.48
CA ILE A 126 -2.96 8.13 -7.26
C ILE A 126 -3.61 6.75 -7.18
N ARG A 127 -4.71 6.59 -6.44
CA ARG A 127 -5.44 5.32 -6.36
C ARG A 127 -5.90 4.82 -7.73
N LYS A 128 -6.38 5.73 -8.60
CA LYS A 128 -6.78 5.39 -9.97
C LYS A 128 -5.59 5.02 -10.87
N ILE A 129 -4.42 5.64 -10.68
CA ILE A 129 -3.20 5.31 -11.44
C ILE A 129 -2.66 3.93 -11.06
N ILE A 130 -2.69 3.59 -9.77
CA ILE A 130 -2.21 2.28 -9.26
C ILE A 130 -3.17 1.16 -9.67
N GLY A 131 -4.48 1.41 -9.64
CA GLY A 131 -5.52 0.43 -9.95
C GLY A 131 -6.16 -0.20 -8.71
N SER A 132 -7.17 -1.05 -8.93
CA SER A 132 -7.89 -1.74 -7.85
C SER A 132 -7.00 -2.75 -7.12
N SER A 133 -7.18 -2.84 -5.79
CA SER A 133 -6.55 -3.81 -4.89
C SER A 133 -7.58 -4.75 -4.27
#